data_AF-A0A929GI15-F1
#
_entry.id   AF-A0A929GI15-F1
#
_cell.length_a   1.000
_cell.length_b   1.000
_cell.length_c   1.000
_cell.angle_alpha   90.00
_cell.angle_beta   90.00
_cell.angle_gamma   90.00
#
_symmetry.space_group_name_H-M   'P 1'
#
loop_
_entity.id
_entity.type
_entity.pdbx_description
1 polymer ?
#
loop_
_entity_poly.entity_id
_entity_poly.type
_entity_poly.pdbx_seq_one_letter_code
_entity_poly.pdbx_strand_id
1 'polypeptide(L)'
;KDYGINIYEERLLIDEGVRGMCELLGFDPMYVANEGKVVVVVADEDAEIVVKAMQKNKFGKDACIIGEVVTDHPGRAWLQTVIGGNRIIDMLAGEQLPRIC
;
A
#
# COMPACT_ATOMS: atom_id res chain seq x y z
N LYS A 1 11.80 5.54 16.42
CA LYS A 1 10.92 4.95 15.37
C LYS A 1 10.96 3.48 15.70
N ASP A 2 9.98 3.00 16.46
CA ASP A 2 10.18 1.77 17.24
C ASP A 2 9.52 0.55 16.59
N TYR A 3 8.96 0.75 15.39
CA TYR A 3 8.23 -0.23 14.61
C TYR A 3 8.60 -0.14 13.13
N GLY A 4 8.55 -1.28 12.44
CA GLY A 4 8.52 -1.41 10.98
C GLY A 4 7.11 -1.71 10.47
N ILE A 5 6.97 -1.81 9.15
CA ILE A 5 5.71 -2.16 8.48
C ILE A 5 6.00 -3.27 7.47
N ASN A 6 5.26 -4.36 7.52
CA ASN A 6 5.21 -5.36 6.46
C ASN A 6 3.97 -5.13 5.61
N ILE A 7 4.13 -5.11 4.29
CA ILE A 7 3.08 -4.94 3.29
C ILE A 7 3.11 -6.17 2.39
N TYR A 8 1.95 -6.72 2.08
CA TYR A 8 1.81 -7.90 1.23
C TYR A 8 1.37 -7.48 -0.17
N GLU A 9 2.23 -7.67 -1.17
CA GLU A 9 1.96 -7.25 -2.55
C GLU A 9 0.73 -7.94 -3.13
N GLU A 10 0.49 -9.21 -2.78
CA GLU A 10 -0.66 -9.95 -3.27
C GLU A 10 -2.01 -9.40 -2.80
N ARG A 11 -2.00 -8.56 -1.74
CA ARG A 11 -3.21 -7.93 -1.20
C ARG A 11 -3.42 -6.51 -1.71
N LEU A 12 -2.46 -5.94 -2.43
CA LEU A 12 -2.60 -4.61 -2.99
C LEU A 12 -3.58 -4.59 -4.16
N LEU A 13 -4.52 -3.66 -4.09
CA LEU A 13 -5.56 -3.49 -5.10
C LEU A 13 -5.08 -2.55 -6.21
N ILE A 14 -4.32 -3.13 -7.13
CA ILE A 14 -3.82 -2.45 -8.33
C ILE A 14 -4.62 -2.95 -9.51
N ASP A 15 -5.31 -2.03 -10.19
CA ASP A 15 -6.03 -2.32 -11.43
C ASP A 15 -5.06 -2.82 -12.52
N GLU A 16 -5.46 -3.81 -13.33
CA GLU A 16 -4.59 -4.39 -14.35
C GLU A 16 -4.14 -3.37 -15.41
N GLY A 17 -5.00 -2.39 -15.75
CA GLY A 17 -4.64 -1.30 -16.65
C GLY A 17 -3.59 -0.38 -16.03
N VAL A 18 -3.69 -0.11 -14.72
CA VAL A 18 -2.68 0.66 -13.98
C VAL A 18 -1.36 -0.11 -13.92
N ARG A 19 -1.40 -1.42 -13.65
CA ARG A 19 -0.20 -2.26 -13.62
C ARG A 19 0.50 -2.25 -14.98
N GLY A 20 -0.22 -2.53 -16.07
CA GLY A 20 0.34 -2.54 -17.42
C GLY A 20 0.91 -1.18 -17.85
N MET A 21 0.25 -0.08 -17.46
CA MET A 21 0.76 1.27 -17.74
C MET A 21 2.03 1.59 -16.95
N CYS A 22 2.08 1.23 -15.67
CA CYS A 22 3.26 1.41 -14.83
C CYS A 22 4.45 0.61 -15.37
N GLU A 23 4.23 -0.65 -15.77
CA GLU A 23 5.24 -1.49 -16.41
C GLU A 23 5.77 -0.88 -17.71
N LEU A 24 4.89 -0.40 -18.58
CA LEU A 24 5.27 0.22 -19.85
C LEU A 24 6.07 1.51 -19.67
N LEU A 25 5.69 2.34 -18.70
CA LEU A 25 6.30 3.64 -18.45
C LEU A 25 7.49 3.60 -17.49
N GLY A 26 7.78 2.44 -16.89
CA GLY A 26 8.84 2.28 -15.89
C GLY A 26 8.50 2.96 -14.56
N PHE A 27 7.22 3.09 -14.24
CA PHE A 27 6.75 3.57 -12.94
C PHE A 27 6.44 2.43 -12.00
N ASP A 28 6.44 2.74 -10.70
CA ASP A 28 6.01 1.81 -9.67
C ASP A 28 4.68 2.32 -9.08
N PRO A 29 3.60 1.52 -9.13
CA PRO A 29 2.28 1.94 -8.69
C PRO A 29 2.23 2.36 -7.21
N MET A 30 3.19 1.90 -6.39
CA MET A 30 3.30 2.30 -4.98
C MET A 30 3.61 3.78 -4.79
N TYR A 31 4.10 4.46 -5.82
CA TYR A 31 4.57 5.83 -5.77
C TYR A 31 3.75 6.81 -6.61
N VAL A 32 2.71 6.32 -7.28
CA VAL A 32 1.79 7.17 -8.04
C VAL A 32 0.75 7.76 -7.09
N ALA A 33 0.47 9.06 -7.25
CA ALA A 33 -0.48 9.77 -6.41
C ALA A 33 -1.89 9.15 -6.49
N ASN A 34 -2.57 9.08 -5.34
CA ASN A 34 -3.96 8.67 -5.24
C ASN A 34 -4.79 9.86 -4.69
N GLU A 35 -5.88 10.25 -5.38
CA GLU A 35 -6.74 11.38 -4.98
C GLU A 35 -8.06 10.97 -4.28
N GLY A 36 -8.22 9.68 -3.97
CA GLY A 36 -9.47 9.16 -3.40
C GLY A 36 -9.29 7.92 -2.54
N LYS A 37 -8.08 7.72 -1.99
CA LYS A 37 -7.72 6.57 -1.17
C LYS A 37 -7.20 7.04 0.20
N VAL A 38 -7.31 6.17 1.18
CA VAL A 38 -6.77 6.40 2.54
C VAL A 38 -6.03 5.15 3.00
N VAL A 39 -4.92 5.35 3.69
CA VAL A 39 -4.22 4.30 4.45
C VAL A 39 -4.60 4.49 5.92
N VAL A 40 -4.99 3.40 6.59
CA VAL A 40 -5.43 3.42 7.98
C VAL A 40 -4.62 2.39 8.76
N VAL A 41 -4.12 2.77 9.94
CA VAL A 41 -3.47 1.88 10.89
C VAL A 41 -4.38 1.75 12.10
N VAL A 42 -4.67 0.52 12.51
CA VAL A 42 -5.61 0.19 13.58
C VAL A 42 -5.04 -0.92 14.47
N ALA A 43 -5.63 -1.13 15.65
CA ALA A 43 -5.31 -2.28 16.48
C ALA A 43 -5.68 -3.59 15.73
N ASP A 44 -4.92 -4.66 15.99
CA ASP A 44 -5.11 -5.95 15.30
C ASP A 44 -6.54 -6.48 15.50
N GLU A 45 -7.05 -6.40 16.73
CA GLU A 45 -8.41 -6.81 17.08
C GLU A 45 -9.52 -6.02 16.35
N ASP A 46 -9.22 -4.81 15.87
CA ASP A 46 -10.17 -3.92 15.21
C ASP A 46 -10.10 -4.00 13.67
N ALA A 47 -9.07 -4.63 13.10
CA ALA A 47 -8.77 -4.57 11.67
C ALA A 47 -9.97 -5.02 10.79
N GLU A 48 -10.54 -6.17 11.10
CA GLU A 48 -11.69 -6.72 10.39
C GLU A 48 -12.97 -5.89 10.59
N ILE A 49 -13.15 -5.29 11.77
CA ILE A 49 -14.31 -4.45 12.07
C ILE A 49 -14.25 -3.17 11.24
N VAL A 50 -13.09 -2.53 11.18
CA VAL A 50 -12.87 -1.31 10.40
C VAL A 50 -13.02 -1.57 8.91
N VAL A 51 -12.42 -2.64 8.37
CA VAL A 51 -12.58 -3.02 6.96
C VAL A 51 -14.06 -3.22 6.62
N LYS A 52 -14.81 -3.99 7.42
CA LYS A 52 -16.25 -4.18 7.20
C LYS A 52 -17.04 -2.88 7.27
N ALA A 53 -16.64 -1.93 8.11
CA ALA A 53 -17.27 -0.62 8.16
C ALA A 53 -16.97 0.21 6.89
N MET A 54 -15.72 0.21 6.42
CA MET A 54 -15.32 0.89 5.18
C MET A 54 -16.04 0.34 3.95
N GLN A 55 -16.18 -0.99 3.86
CA GLN A 55 -16.85 -1.67 2.75
C GLN A 55 -18.35 -1.35 2.62
N LYS A 56 -18.99 -0.83 3.68
CA LYS A 56 -20.38 -0.32 3.60
C LYS A 56 -20.49 1.00 2.86
N ASN A 57 -19.39 1.73 2.68
CA ASN A 57 -19.35 2.95 1.90
C ASN A 57 -19.03 2.64 0.44
N LYS A 58 -19.73 3.27 -0.51
CA LYS A 58 -19.50 3.08 -1.95
C LYS A 58 -18.04 3.30 -2.39
N PHE A 59 -17.30 4.18 -1.70
CA PHE A 59 -15.90 4.49 -2.01
C PHE A 59 -14.90 3.54 -1.32
N GLY A 60 -15.33 2.84 -0.27
CA GLY A 60 -14.52 1.90 0.50
C GLY A 60 -14.86 0.44 0.23
N LYS A 61 -15.68 0.15 -0.80
CA LYS A 61 -16.19 -1.20 -1.12
C LYS A 61 -15.09 -2.26 -1.25
N ASP A 62 -13.90 -1.85 -1.67
CA ASP A 62 -12.75 -2.73 -1.87
C ASP A 62 -11.72 -2.58 -0.72
N ALA A 63 -12.04 -1.93 0.40
CA ALA A 63 -11.10 -1.81 1.51
C ALA A 63 -10.63 -3.20 1.96
N CYS A 64 -9.34 -3.34 2.24
CA CYS A 64 -8.72 -4.60 2.64
C CYS A 64 -7.51 -4.36 3.56
N ILE A 65 -7.12 -5.41 4.28
CA ILE A 65 -5.91 -5.41 5.10
C ILE A 65 -4.72 -5.76 4.18
N ILE A 66 -3.78 -4.82 4.04
CA ILE A 66 -2.62 -4.96 3.14
C ILE A 66 -1.32 -5.29 3.87
N GLY A 67 -1.31 -5.37 5.19
CA GLY A 67 -0.07 -5.46 5.95
C GLY A 67 -0.28 -5.38 7.45
N GLU A 68 0.84 -5.28 8.16
CA GLU A 68 0.91 -5.25 9.63
C GLU A 68 2.07 -4.37 10.12
N VAL A 69 1.94 -3.86 11.35
CA VAL A 69 3.01 -3.16 12.06
C VAL A 69 3.82 -4.19 12.84
N VAL A 70 5.14 -4.18 12.68
CA VAL A 70 6.05 -5.17 13.27
C VAL A 70 7.14 -4.50 14.11
N THR A 71 7.79 -5.27 14.99
CA THR A 71 8.97 -4.80 15.74
C THR A 71 10.24 -4.87 14.92
N ASP A 72 10.26 -5.67 13.86
CA ASP A 72 11.41 -5.82 12.98
C ASP A 72 11.61 -4.62 12.07
N HIS A 73 12.86 -4.35 11.70
CA HIS A 73 13.25 -3.27 10.79
C HIS A 73 12.63 -1.89 11.11
N PRO A 74 12.86 -1.36 12.33
CA PRO A 74 12.26 -0.11 12.77
C PRO A 74 12.48 1.04 11.78
N GLY A 75 11.38 1.74 11.47
CA GLY A 75 11.37 2.89 10.57
C GLY A 75 11.47 2.58 9.08
N ARG A 76 11.33 1.31 8.69
CA ARG A 76 11.26 0.85 7.29
C ARG A 76 9.92 0.19 6.99
N ALA A 77 9.49 0.30 5.75
CA ALA A 77 8.37 -0.45 5.19
C ALA A 77 8.92 -1.50 4.22
N TRP A 78 8.57 -2.76 4.42
CA TRP A 78 8.94 -3.88 3.58
C TRP A 78 7.72 -4.37 2.81
N LEU A 79 7.87 -4.55 1.51
CA LEU A 79 6.91 -5.20 0.65
C LEU A 79 7.35 -6.64 0.41
N GLN A 80 6.55 -7.60 0.86
CA GLN A 80 6.65 -8.99 0.46
C GLN A 80 6.05 -9.11 -0.94
N THR A 81 6.86 -9.55 -1.90
CA THR A 81 6.45 -9.65 -3.29
C THR A 81 5.65 -10.93 -3.56
N VAL A 82 4.87 -10.95 -4.63
CA VAL A 82 4.06 -12.12 -5.03
C VAL A 82 4.89 -13.40 -5.27
N ILE A 83 6.19 -13.25 -5.55
CA ILE A 83 7.14 -14.36 -5.74
C ILE A 83 7.87 -14.77 -4.44
N GLY A 84 7.50 -14.18 -3.30
CA GLY A 84 8.05 -14.50 -1.97
C GLY A 84 9.36 -13.79 -1.62
N GLY A 85 9.78 -12.81 -2.43
CA GLY A 85 10.91 -11.94 -2.09
C GLY A 85 10.48 -10.78 -1.20
N ASN A 86 11.43 -9.99 -0.69
CA ASN A 86 11.14 -8.78 0.06
C ASN A 86 11.89 -7.59 -0.55
N ARG A 87 11.24 -6.44 -0.66
CA ARG A 87 11.88 -5.17 -1.06
C ARG A 87 11.45 -4.02 -0.15
N ILE A 88 12.32 -3.04 0.04
CA ILE A 88 12.01 -1.85 0.84
C ILE A 88 11.20 -0.87 -0.01
N ILE A 89 10.10 -0.34 0.57
CA ILE A 89 9.43 0.86 0.07
C ILE A 89 10.09 2.05 0.76
N ASP A 90 10.99 2.72 0.05
CA ASP A 90 11.75 3.85 0.58
C ASP A 90 11.13 5.18 0.15
N MET A 91 11.43 6.25 0.87
CA MET A 91 11.01 7.57 0.47
C MET A 91 11.66 7.93 -0.87
N LEU A 92 10.86 8.44 -1.82
CA LEU A 92 11.41 8.94 -3.07
C LEU A 92 12.33 10.13 -2.82
N ALA A 93 13.43 10.20 -3.59
CA ALA A 93 14.32 11.36 -3.58
C ALA A 93 13.68 12.62 -4.22
N GLY A 94 12.59 12.45 -4.97
CA GLY A 94 11.85 13.53 -5.64
C GLY A 94 10.55 13.00 -6.26
N GLU A 95 9.79 13.86 -6.95
CA GLU A 95 8.53 13.48 -7.60
C GLU A 95 8.77 12.69 -8.89
N GLN A 96 8.01 11.60 -9.11
CA GLN A 96 8.08 10.85 -10.38
C GLN A 96 7.38 11.57 -11.53
N LEU A 97 6.29 12.27 -11.24
CA LEU A 97 5.41 12.88 -12.23
C LEU A 97 5.18 14.36 -11.89
N PRO A 98 5.80 15.30 -12.62
CA PRO A 98 5.65 16.71 -12.32
C PRO A 98 4.21 17.17 -12.61
N ARG A 99 3.62 17.92 -11.67
CA ARG A 99 2.24 18.42 -11.73
C ARG A 99 1.18 17.32 -11.73
N ILE A 100 1.42 16.23 -10.99
CA ILE A 100 0.44 15.14 -10.85
C ILE A 100 -0.76 15.55 -9.98
N CYS A 101 -0.63 16.59 -9.16
CA CYS A 101 -1.71 17.24 -8.42
C CYS A 101 -1.30 18.66 -7.97
#